data_AF-A0A9Q1EJH5-F1
#
_entry.id   AF-A0A9Q1EJH5-F1
#
_cell.length_a   1.000
_cell.length_b   1.000
_cell.length_c   1.000
_cell.angle_alpha   90.00
_cell.angle_beta   90.00
_cell.angle_gamma   90.00
#
_symmetry.space_group_name_H-M   'P 1'
#
loop_
_entity.id
_entity.type
_entity.pdbx_description
1 polymer ?
#
loop_
_entity_poly.entity_id
_entity_poly.type
_entity_poly.pdbx_seq_one_letter_code
_entity_poly.pdbx_strand_id
1 'polypeptide(L)'
;MAIGTQYSVALQLSKEDCEKGQLGSNITADFKTVRDTLADEKVYSTGNVVAAIPLFVYKDNIQKGRDHSEYRVLLKLRTQQIKPGCLIVYTYFSPCFSKCLDESRVNDNIIDLLSNLKNQNQNTDIALVFSSLFPFDKKNNTKEQIYNNLKKIPVPLYCCYEGSNGFTCAIFDKNKGKNQKCLSQKH
;
A
#
# COMPACT_ATOMS: atom_id res chain seq x y z
N MET A 1 5.51 -12.65 -17.96
CA MET A 1 4.89 -11.33 -17.81
C MET A 1 3.91 -11.38 -16.63
N ALA A 2 4.28 -10.81 -15.49
CA ALA A 2 3.42 -10.68 -14.31
C ALA A 2 2.69 -9.33 -14.35
N ILE A 3 1.97 -9.08 -15.44
CA ILE A 3 1.20 -7.83 -15.61
C ILE A 3 -0.08 -7.98 -14.79
N GLY A 4 -0.22 -7.20 -13.70
CA GLY A 4 -1.53 -6.75 -13.24
C GLY A 4 -2.18 -7.37 -11.99
N THR A 5 -1.58 -8.31 -11.27
CA THR A 5 -2.22 -8.86 -10.04
C THR A 5 -1.78 -8.20 -8.73
N GLN A 6 -0.65 -7.49 -8.71
CA GLN A 6 -0.19 -6.73 -7.53
C GLN A 6 0.28 -5.35 -7.98
N TYR A 7 -0.21 -4.32 -7.30
CA TYR A 7 0.15 -2.93 -7.53
C TYR A 7 -0.09 -2.13 -6.26
N SER A 8 0.56 -0.97 -6.18
CA SER A 8 0.33 0.00 -5.12
C SER A 8 0.23 1.39 -5.72
N VAL A 9 -0.64 2.21 -5.14
CA VAL A 9 -0.88 3.60 -5.54
C VAL A 9 -0.92 4.46 -4.29
N ALA A 10 -0.12 5.53 -4.23
CA ALA A 10 -0.27 6.57 -3.25
C ALA A 10 -0.98 7.78 -3.85
N LEU A 11 -1.94 8.32 -3.10
CA LEU A 11 -2.72 9.50 -3.45
C LEU A 11 -2.51 10.56 -2.38
N GLN A 12 -2.04 11.73 -2.79
CA GLN A 12 -1.94 12.91 -1.93
C GLN A 12 -3.18 13.78 -2.17
N LEU A 13 -3.96 13.96 -1.11
CA LEU A 13 -5.10 14.86 -1.06
C LEU A 13 -4.70 16.17 -0.40
N SER A 14 -5.37 17.25 -0.82
CA SER A 14 -5.35 18.49 -0.06
C SER A 14 -6.06 18.30 1.28
N LYS A 15 -5.83 19.22 2.21
CA LYS A 15 -6.53 19.23 3.51
C LYS A 15 -8.05 19.27 3.33
N GLU A 16 -8.53 20.14 2.44
CA GLU A 16 -9.96 20.29 2.15
C GLU A 16 -10.58 19.01 1.57
N ASP A 17 -9.93 18.41 0.57
CA ASP A 17 -10.39 17.17 -0.07
C ASP A 17 -10.43 16.02 0.93
N CYS A 18 -9.43 15.96 1.83
CA CYS A 18 -9.38 14.94 2.86
C CYS A 18 -10.50 15.09 3.89
N GLU A 19 -10.73 16.30 4.41
CA GLU A 19 -11.80 16.56 5.38
C GLU A 19 -13.19 16.27 4.80
N LYS A 20 -13.38 16.51 3.49
CA LYS A 20 -14.62 16.20 2.76
C LYS A 20 -14.74 14.73 2.35
N GLY A 21 -13.66 13.96 2.42
CA GLY A 21 -13.62 12.58 1.95
C GLY A 21 -13.84 12.44 0.45
N GLN A 22 -13.33 13.39 -0.35
CA GLN A 22 -13.52 13.43 -1.80
C GLN A 22 -12.16 13.41 -2.51
N LEU A 23 -12.13 12.85 -3.73
CA LEU A 23 -10.96 13.03 -4.60
C LEU A 23 -11.07 14.42 -5.23
N GLY A 24 -10.12 15.29 -4.91
CA GLY A 24 -10.03 16.61 -5.51
C GLY A 24 -9.76 16.56 -7.01
N SER A 25 -10.13 17.61 -7.73
CA SER A 25 -9.83 17.77 -9.17
C SER A 25 -8.34 17.88 -9.48
N ASN A 26 -7.51 18.05 -8.45
CA ASN A 26 -6.04 18.08 -8.50
C ASN A 26 -5.41 16.69 -8.60
N ILE A 27 -6.14 15.61 -8.32
CA ILE A 27 -5.70 14.23 -8.59
C ILE A 27 -6.01 13.93 -10.04
N THR A 28 -5.08 14.30 -10.91
CA THR A 28 -5.11 13.95 -12.32
C THR A 28 -4.00 12.95 -12.60
N ALA A 29 -4.37 11.80 -13.14
CA ALA A 29 -3.44 10.86 -13.74
C ALA A 29 -4.08 10.34 -15.01
N ASP A 30 -3.40 10.48 -16.15
CA ASP A 30 -3.83 9.82 -17.36
C ASP A 30 -3.61 8.31 -17.18
N PHE A 31 -4.70 7.55 -17.13
CA PHE A 31 -4.66 6.10 -16.94
C PHE A 31 -3.80 5.40 -17.98
N LYS A 32 -3.76 5.92 -19.22
CA LYS A 32 -2.90 5.36 -20.27
C LYS A 32 -1.43 5.56 -19.89
N THR A 33 -1.04 6.79 -19.56
CA THR A 33 0.33 7.10 -19.12
C THR A 33 0.75 6.30 -17.88
N VAL A 34 -0.14 6.16 -16.89
CA VAL A 34 0.13 5.32 -15.70
C VAL A 34 0.40 3.89 -16.12
N ARG A 35 -0.50 3.29 -16.91
CA ARG A 35 -0.35 1.90 -17.38
C ARG A 35 0.92 1.70 -18.19
N ASP A 36 1.20 2.58 -19.14
CA ASP A 36 2.37 2.48 -20.01
C ASP A 36 3.66 2.59 -19.18
N THR A 37 3.69 3.49 -18.19
CA THR A 37 4.82 3.61 -17.25
C THR A 37 5.02 2.34 -16.42
N LEU A 38 3.94 1.76 -15.91
CA LEU A 38 3.99 0.53 -15.13
C LEU A 38 4.35 -0.68 -15.98
N ALA A 39 3.94 -0.73 -17.25
CA ALA A 39 4.30 -1.79 -18.20
C ALA A 39 5.82 -1.82 -18.49
N ASP A 40 6.46 -0.66 -18.46
CA ASP A 40 7.93 -0.51 -18.49
C ASP A 40 8.60 -0.84 -17.14
N GLU A 41 7.84 -1.38 -16.18
CA GLU A 41 8.27 -1.68 -14.81
C GLU A 41 8.81 -0.44 -14.05
N LYS A 42 8.50 0.78 -14.50
CA LYS A 42 8.92 2.03 -13.84
C LYS A 42 7.93 2.45 -12.75
N VAL A 43 8.38 3.33 -11.85
CA VAL A 43 7.51 3.98 -10.88
C VAL A 43 6.89 5.22 -11.53
N TYR A 44 5.56 5.24 -11.66
CA TYR A 44 4.83 6.44 -12.05
C TYR A 44 4.79 7.41 -10.87
N SER A 45 5.01 8.70 -11.12
CA SER A 45 5.12 9.69 -10.06
C SER A 45 4.80 11.09 -10.59
N THR A 46 3.79 11.71 -9.99
CA THR A 46 3.46 13.13 -10.10
C THR A 46 3.49 13.77 -8.71
N GLY A 47 3.12 15.05 -8.60
CA GLY A 47 3.02 15.73 -7.31
C GLY A 47 1.95 15.14 -6.39
N ASN A 48 0.93 14.46 -6.93
CA ASN A 48 -0.20 13.96 -6.15
C ASN A 48 -0.45 12.44 -6.27
N VAL A 49 0.21 11.76 -7.21
CA VAL A 49 0.01 10.33 -7.47
C VAL A 49 1.35 9.63 -7.63
N VAL A 50 1.56 8.53 -6.91
CA VAL A 50 2.69 7.62 -7.12
C VAL A 50 2.13 6.21 -7.33
N ALA A 51 2.60 5.49 -8.33
CA ALA A 51 2.16 4.11 -8.56
C ALA A 51 3.33 3.21 -8.97
N ALA A 52 3.29 1.95 -8.53
CA ALA A 52 4.25 0.94 -8.94
C ALA A 52 3.60 -0.45 -9.01
N ILE A 53 4.18 -1.29 -9.85
CA ILE A 53 4.01 -2.75 -9.82
C ILE A 53 5.28 -3.39 -9.21
N PRO A 54 5.27 -4.66 -8.81
CA PRO A 54 6.50 -5.33 -8.40
C PRO A 54 7.54 -5.34 -9.53
N LEU A 55 8.82 -5.20 -9.16
CA LEU A 55 9.96 -5.26 -10.09
C LEU A 55 10.78 -6.51 -9.82
N PHE A 56 11.15 -7.24 -10.86
CA PHE A 56 12.11 -8.33 -10.73
C PHE A 56 13.54 -7.78 -10.74
N VAL A 57 14.33 -8.16 -9.73
CA VAL A 57 15.72 -7.73 -9.63
C VAL A 57 16.62 -8.85 -10.12
N TYR A 58 17.44 -8.55 -11.13
CA TYR A 58 18.38 -9.47 -11.74
C TYR A 58 19.82 -9.06 -11.43
N LYS A 59 20.69 -10.05 -11.21
CA LYS A 59 22.15 -9.89 -11.16
C LYS A 59 22.77 -10.99 -12.00
N ASP A 60 23.63 -10.63 -12.95
CA ASP A 60 24.29 -11.59 -13.86
C ASP A 60 23.28 -12.49 -14.60
N ASN A 61 22.18 -11.92 -15.07
CA ASN A 61 21.03 -12.61 -15.70
C ASN A 61 20.29 -13.61 -14.78
N ILE A 62 20.60 -13.66 -13.49
CA ILE A 62 19.91 -14.50 -12.50
C ILE A 62 18.94 -13.63 -11.69
N GLN A 63 17.67 -14.02 -11.62
CA GLN A 63 16.69 -13.35 -10.77
C GLN A 63 17.10 -13.53 -9.30
N LYS A 64 17.47 -12.44 -8.64
CA LYS A 64 17.89 -12.42 -7.23
C LYS A 64 16.76 -12.09 -6.28
N GLY A 65 15.75 -11.38 -6.76
CA GLY A 65 14.66 -10.93 -5.90
C GLY A 65 13.51 -10.30 -6.66
N ARG A 66 12.62 -9.74 -5.87
CA ARG A 66 11.49 -8.94 -6.34
C ARG A 66 11.27 -7.82 -5.34
N ASP A 67 11.33 -6.59 -5.81
CA ASP A 67 10.93 -5.41 -5.04
C ASP A 67 9.41 -5.34 -5.11
N HIS A 68 8.76 -5.29 -3.95
CA HIS A 68 7.30 -5.26 -3.87
C HIS A 68 6.78 -3.85 -4.17
N SER A 69 5.58 -3.75 -4.74
CA SER A 69 5.01 -2.46 -5.17
C SER A 69 4.89 -1.46 -4.02
N GLU A 70 4.58 -1.95 -2.81
CA GLU A 70 4.46 -1.14 -1.61
C GLU A 70 5.80 -0.45 -1.29
N TYR A 71 6.89 -1.22 -1.28
CA TYR A 71 8.24 -0.70 -1.04
C TYR A 71 8.62 0.34 -2.10
N ARG A 72 8.37 0.04 -3.38
CA ARG A 72 8.70 0.95 -4.49
C ARG A 72 7.97 2.30 -4.42
N VAL A 73 6.67 2.28 -4.08
CA VAL A 73 5.89 3.51 -3.88
C VAL A 73 6.42 4.31 -2.71
N LEU A 74 6.63 3.67 -1.56
CA LEU A 74 7.08 4.34 -0.33
C LEU A 74 8.51 4.88 -0.46
N LEU A 75 9.40 4.14 -1.14
CA LEU A 75 10.76 4.61 -1.43
C LEU A 75 10.74 5.87 -2.31
N LYS A 76 9.84 5.93 -3.30
CA LYS A 76 9.69 7.12 -4.13
C LYS A 76 9.18 8.31 -3.31
N LEU A 77 8.16 8.09 -2.47
CA LEU A 77 7.60 9.12 -1.58
C LEU A 77 8.64 9.71 -0.62
N ARG A 78 9.64 8.94 -0.18
CA ARG A 78 10.74 9.43 0.68
C ARG A 78 11.52 10.60 0.06
N THR A 79 11.54 10.69 -1.27
CA THR A 79 12.23 11.75 -2.01
C THR A 79 11.31 12.87 -2.49
N GLN A 80 10.01 12.76 -2.23
CA GLN A 80 9.02 13.75 -2.64
C GLN A 80 8.67 14.69 -1.48
N GLN A 81 8.36 15.94 -1.82
CA GLN A 81 7.79 16.87 -0.87
C GLN A 81 6.31 16.51 -0.65
N ILE A 82 6.00 16.00 0.54
CA ILE A 82 4.63 15.69 0.96
C ILE A 82 3.98 17.00 1.45
N LYS A 83 2.76 17.26 0.97
CA LYS A 83 2.00 18.47 1.31
C LYS A 83 1.05 18.18 2.47
N PRO A 84 0.69 19.19 3.30
CA PRO A 84 -0.33 19.04 4.32
C PRO A 84 -1.66 18.53 3.74
N GLY A 85 -2.36 17.68 4.50
CA GLY A 85 -3.58 17.00 4.07
C GLY A 85 -3.51 15.52 4.36
N CYS A 86 -3.80 14.67 3.37
CA CYS A 86 -3.79 13.22 3.56
C CYS A 86 -3.00 12.49 2.48
N LEU A 87 -2.24 11.48 2.90
CA LEU A 87 -1.52 10.56 2.03
C LEU A 87 -2.11 9.16 2.20
N ILE A 88 -2.84 8.70 1.20
CA ILE A 88 -3.47 7.39 1.20
C ILE A 88 -2.64 6.45 0.32
N VAL A 89 -2.04 5.43 0.93
CA VAL A 89 -1.29 4.40 0.22
C VAL A 89 -2.20 3.18 0.06
N TYR A 90 -2.71 2.99 -1.14
CA TYR A 90 -3.48 1.81 -1.53
C TYR A 90 -2.57 0.70 -2.05
N THR A 91 -2.84 -0.52 -1.64
CA THR A 91 -2.23 -1.74 -2.18
C THR A 91 -3.32 -2.77 -2.47
N TYR A 92 -3.19 -3.54 -3.55
CA TYR A 92 -4.20 -4.56 -3.85
C TYR A 92 -4.21 -5.67 -2.79
N PHE A 93 -3.03 -6.19 -2.45
CA PHE A 93 -2.85 -7.16 -1.38
C PHE A 93 -2.32 -6.51 -0.11
N SER A 94 -2.63 -7.11 1.05
CA SER A 94 -2.00 -6.73 2.31
C SER A 94 -0.47 -6.88 2.20
N PRO A 95 0.32 -6.01 2.85
CA PRO A 95 1.75 -6.17 2.91
C PRO A 95 2.13 -7.57 3.40
N CYS A 96 3.03 -8.25 2.69
CA CYS A 96 3.38 -9.62 3.02
C CYS A 96 4.29 -9.72 4.25
N PHE A 97 4.22 -10.85 4.96
CA PHE A 97 4.95 -11.00 6.23
C PHE A 97 6.43 -11.24 6.04
N SER A 98 6.82 -11.95 4.98
CA SER A 98 8.21 -12.38 4.74
C SER A 98 9.16 -11.31 4.20
N LYS A 99 8.62 -10.14 3.82
CA LYS A 99 9.37 -9.03 3.20
C LYS A 99 8.86 -7.69 3.69
N CYS A 100 7.64 -7.30 3.32
CA CYS A 100 7.11 -5.97 3.62
C CYS A 100 7.05 -5.70 5.14
N LEU A 101 6.65 -6.69 5.94
CA LEU A 101 6.52 -6.56 7.41
C LEU A 101 7.64 -7.26 8.20
N ASP A 102 8.70 -7.69 7.53
CA ASP A 102 9.85 -8.33 8.17
C ASP A 102 10.90 -7.28 8.50
N GLU A 103 11.05 -6.92 9.77
CA GLU A 103 12.01 -5.91 10.25
C GLU A 103 13.48 -6.31 10.01
N SER A 104 13.76 -7.60 9.75
CA SER A 104 15.12 -8.03 9.38
C SER A 104 15.48 -7.73 7.91
N ARG A 105 14.50 -7.33 7.08
CA ARG A 105 14.66 -7.09 5.63
C ARG A 105 14.86 -5.60 5.30
N VAL A 106 16.11 -5.15 5.34
CA VAL A 106 16.46 -3.73 5.09
C VAL A 106 15.98 -3.20 3.71
N ASN A 107 15.94 -4.05 2.68
CA ASN A 107 15.69 -3.64 1.29
C ASN A 107 14.26 -3.87 0.77
N ASP A 108 13.33 -4.29 1.63
CA ASP A 108 11.93 -4.54 1.23
C ASP A 108 10.92 -4.13 2.32
N ASN A 109 11.40 -3.84 3.54
CA ASN A 109 10.54 -3.51 4.67
C ASN A 109 9.87 -2.15 4.48
N ILE A 110 8.56 -2.11 4.75
CA ILE A 110 7.75 -0.89 4.64
C ILE A 110 7.47 -0.22 5.99
N ILE A 111 7.70 -0.90 7.11
CA ILE A 111 7.49 -0.38 8.48
C ILE A 111 8.38 0.85 8.71
N ASP A 112 9.66 0.76 8.37
CA ASP A 112 10.59 1.89 8.55
C ASP A 112 10.25 3.05 7.61
N LEU A 113 9.87 2.75 6.36
CA LEU A 113 9.47 3.77 5.40
C LEU A 113 8.20 4.50 5.85
N LEU A 114 7.20 3.77 6.33
CA LEU A 114 5.96 4.36 6.86
C LEU A 114 6.20 5.16 8.14
N SER A 115 7.03 4.66 9.04
CA SER A 115 7.40 5.37 10.28
C SER A 115 8.11 6.68 9.97
N ASN A 116 9.08 6.65 9.06
CA ASN A 116 9.80 7.85 8.62
C ASN A 116 8.87 8.86 7.95
N LEU A 117 8.02 8.42 7.02
CA LEU A 117 7.05 9.30 6.38
C LEU A 117 6.12 9.96 7.40
N LYS A 118 5.61 9.20 8.38
CA LYS A 118 4.75 9.72 9.45
C LYS A 118 5.48 10.77 10.30
N ASN A 119 6.71 10.46 10.73
CA ASN A 119 7.48 11.33 11.61
C ASN A 119 7.93 12.62 10.94
N GLN A 120 8.25 12.56 9.64
CA GLN A 120 8.71 13.71 8.86
C GLN A 120 7.57 14.63 8.40
N ASN A 121 6.33 14.13 8.35
CA ASN A 121 5.19 14.84 7.76
C ASN A 121 4.03 15.00 8.75
N GLN A 122 4.30 15.60 9.92
CA GLN A 122 3.35 15.72 11.04
C GLN A 122 2.03 16.44 10.71
N ASN A 123 2.01 17.25 9.64
CA ASN A 123 0.81 17.95 9.16
C ASN A 123 0.04 17.17 8.09
N THR A 124 0.34 15.87 7.93
CA THR A 124 -0.28 14.99 6.93
C THR A 124 -0.75 13.71 7.59
N ASP A 125 -2.04 13.40 7.45
CA ASP A 125 -2.57 12.11 7.87
C ASP A 125 -2.18 11.04 6.86
N ILE A 126 -1.48 10.01 7.31
CA ILE A 126 -1.02 8.91 6.46
C ILE A 126 -1.83 7.66 6.77
N ALA A 127 -2.36 7.00 5.75
CA ALA A 127 -3.08 5.74 5.91
C ALA A 127 -2.60 4.70 4.88
N LEU A 128 -2.60 3.43 5.30
CA LEU A 128 -2.39 2.30 4.41
C LEU A 128 -3.73 1.58 4.19
N VAL A 129 -4.02 1.23 2.95
CA VAL A 129 -5.28 0.61 2.56
C VAL A 129 -5.00 -0.65 1.75
N PHE A 130 -5.67 -1.77 2.06
CA PHE A 130 -5.57 -2.99 1.27
C PHE A 130 -6.93 -3.62 0.97
N SER A 131 -7.04 -4.31 -0.18
CA SER A 131 -8.31 -4.91 -0.63
C SER A 131 -8.43 -6.41 -0.36
N SER A 132 -7.31 -7.13 -0.33
CA SER A 132 -7.32 -8.55 0.03
C SER A 132 -6.06 -8.98 0.78
N LEU A 133 -6.14 -10.08 1.52
CA LEU A 133 -4.96 -10.65 2.17
C LEU A 133 -3.98 -11.20 1.13
N PHE A 134 -2.69 -11.04 1.39
CA PHE A 134 -1.66 -11.64 0.56
C PHE A 134 -1.87 -13.18 0.50
N PRO A 135 -1.99 -13.79 -0.70
CA PRO A 135 -2.43 -15.18 -0.82
C PRO A 135 -1.56 -16.18 -0.05
N PHE A 136 -0.24 -15.96 -0.06
CA PHE A 136 0.69 -16.82 0.68
C PHE A 136 0.45 -16.74 2.19
N ASP A 137 0.27 -15.54 2.73
CA ASP A 137 0.08 -15.36 4.17
C ASP A 137 -1.27 -15.90 4.61
N LYS A 138 -2.32 -15.67 3.80
CA LYS A 138 -3.66 -16.24 4.00
C LYS A 138 -3.64 -17.78 4.05
N LYS A 139 -2.84 -18.43 3.20
CA LYS A 139 -2.76 -19.89 3.11
C LYS A 139 -1.96 -20.50 4.26
N ASN A 140 -0.88 -19.85 4.68
CA ASN A 140 0.12 -20.45 5.56
C ASN A 140 0.06 -19.96 7.01
N ASN A 141 -0.82 -19.02 7.35
CA ASN A 141 -0.92 -18.46 8.69
C ASN A 141 -2.35 -18.52 9.23
N THR A 142 -2.44 -18.60 10.55
CA THR A 142 -3.70 -18.44 11.29
C THR A 142 -4.18 -16.99 11.22
N LYS A 143 -5.49 -16.77 11.42
CA LYS A 143 -6.06 -15.41 11.53
C LYS A 143 -5.37 -14.57 12.61
N GLU A 144 -4.90 -15.20 13.68
CA GLU A 144 -4.18 -14.55 14.77
C GLU A 144 -2.79 -14.08 14.36
N GLN A 145 -2.02 -14.93 13.69
CA GLN A 145 -0.72 -14.53 13.13
C GLN A 145 -0.90 -13.40 12.12
N ILE A 146 -1.94 -13.47 11.28
CA ILE A 146 -2.24 -12.40 10.31
C ILE A 146 -2.57 -11.09 11.02
N TYR A 147 -3.45 -11.15 12.02
CA TYR A 147 -3.83 -9.99 12.81
C TYR A 147 -2.61 -9.35 13.50
N ASN A 148 -1.81 -10.15 14.18
CA ASN A 148 -0.64 -9.69 14.93
C ASN A 148 0.43 -9.06 14.02
N ASN A 149 0.62 -9.59 12.81
CA ASN A 149 1.57 -8.99 11.86
C ASN A 149 1.04 -7.68 11.27
N LEU A 150 -0.22 -7.63 10.85
CA LEU A 150 -0.81 -6.40 10.30
C LEU A 150 -0.88 -5.27 11.34
N LYS A 151 -1.05 -5.61 12.63
CA LYS A 151 -1.03 -4.63 13.73
C LYS A 151 0.31 -3.90 13.91
N LYS A 152 1.40 -4.43 13.37
CA LYS A 152 2.73 -3.78 13.43
C LYS A 152 2.82 -2.53 12.54
N ILE A 153 1.89 -2.35 11.59
CA ILE A 153 1.90 -1.21 10.67
C ILE A 153 1.72 0.10 11.48
N PRO A 154 2.63 1.09 11.35
CA PRO A 154 2.72 2.24 12.26
C PRO A 154 1.73 3.38 11.93
N VAL A 155 0.90 3.19 10.91
CA VAL A 155 -0.11 4.14 10.42
C VAL A 155 -1.49 3.48 10.45
N PRO A 156 -2.58 4.25 10.51
CA PRO A 156 -3.93 3.74 10.31
C PRO A 156 -4.00 2.80 9.10
N LEU A 157 -4.38 1.55 9.36
CA LEU A 157 -4.57 0.53 8.35
C LEU A 157 -6.06 0.39 8.07
N TYR A 158 -6.46 0.34 6.80
CA TYR A 158 -7.83 0.08 6.40
C TYR A 158 -7.87 -1.14 5.51
N CYS A 159 -8.89 -1.97 5.69
CA CYS A 159 -9.21 -3.00 4.73
C CYS A 159 -10.49 -2.65 3.98
N CYS A 160 -10.35 -2.56 2.67
CA CYS A 160 -11.46 -2.47 1.75
C CYS A 160 -11.88 -3.84 1.28
N TYR A 161 -13.17 -4.03 1.07
CA TYR A 161 -13.72 -5.27 0.55
C TYR A 161 -14.95 -4.96 -0.27
N GLU A 162 -15.15 -5.77 -1.30
CA GLU A 162 -16.35 -5.68 -2.12
C GLU A 162 -17.55 -6.18 -1.31
N GLY A 163 -18.60 -5.37 -1.24
CA GLY A 163 -19.89 -5.71 -0.65
C GLY A 163 -21.01 -5.53 -1.66
N SER A 164 -22.25 -5.75 -1.23
CA SER A 164 -23.43 -5.66 -2.11
C SER A 164 -23.64 -4.29 -2.75
N ASN A 165 -23.08 -3.22 -2.15
CA ASN A 165 -23.23 -1.84 -2.61
C ASN A 165 -21.89 -1.25 -3.10
N GLY A 166 -20.97 -2.10 -3.56
CA GLY A 166 -19.61 -1.71 -3.98
C GLY A 166 -18.56 -1.87 -2.89
N PHE A 167 -17.42 -1.20 -3.06
CA PHE A 167 -16.29 -1.30 -2.12
C PHE A 167 -16.58 -0.57 -0.81
N THR A 168 -16.41 -1.28 0.31
CA THR A 168 -16.51 -0.72 1.67
C THR A 168 -15.17 -0.88 2.37
N CYS A 169 -14.68 0.20 2.99
CA CYS A 169 -13.44 0.19 3.76
C CYS A 169 -13.73 0.29 5.26
N ALA A 170 -13.08 -0.56 6.04
CA ALA A 170 -13.12 -0.52 7.50
C ALA A 170 -11.70 -0.38 8.03
N ILE A 171 -11.50 0.54 8.99
CA ILE A 171 -10.24 0.61 9.72
C ILE A 171 -9.98 -0.71 10.44
N PHE A 172 -8.75 -1.18 10.30
CA PHE A 172 -8.21 -2.34 10.94
C PHE A 172 -7.95 -2.04 12.42
N ASP A 173 -8.23 -3.03 13.27
CA ASP A 173 -8.06 -2.96 14.73
C ASP A 173 -8.88 -1.84 15.40
N LYS A 174 -10.18 -1.85 15.13
CA LYS A 174 -11.18 -0.97 15.75
C LYS A 174 -11.72 -1.55 17.09
N ASN A 175 -10.85 -2.15 17.90
CA ASN A 175 -11.22 -3.05 19.02
C ASN A 175 -12.03 -4.30 18.60
N LYS A 176 -12.01 -4.65 17.31
CA LYS A 176 -12.72 -5.82 16.76
C LYS A 176 -11.89 -7.10 16.80
N GLY A 177 -10.62 -7.01 17.18
CA GLY A 177 -9.70 -8.15 17.27
C GLY A 177 -9.72 -9.02 16.00
N LYS A 178 -9.90 -10.34 16.17
CA LYS A 178 -9.94 -11.34 15.10
C LYS A 178 -11.25 -11.34 14.29
N ASN A 179 -12.29 -10.62 14.72
CA ASN A 179 -13.63 -10.61 14.09
C ASN A 179 -13.75 -9.63 12.91
N GLN A 180 -12.63 -9.27 12.30
CA GLN A 180 -12.65 -8.36 11.16
C GLN A 180 -13.08 -9.09 9.88
N LYS A 181 -14.01 -8.49 9.13
CA LYS A 181 -14.53 -9.05 7.88
C LYS A 181 -13.42 -9.37 6.87
N CYS A 182 -12.39 -8.54 6.83
CA CYS A 182 -11.22 -8.74 5.98
C CYS A 182 -10.45 -10.03 6.28
N LEU A 183 -10.36 -10.43 7.55
CA LEU A 183 -9.71 -11.67 7.98
C LEU A 183 -10.57 -12.91 7.70
N SER A 184 -11.85 -12.72 7.36
CA SER A 184 -12.79 -13.78 7.05
C SER A 184 -13.09 -13.97 5.57
N GLN A 185 -12.51 -13.14 4.69
CA GLN A 185 -12.72 -13.27 3.24
C GLN A 185 -12.34 -14.67 2.76
N LYS A 186 -13.33 -15.48 2.35
CA LYS A 186 -13.13 -16.62 1.47
C LYS A 186 -13.35 -16.11 0.05
N HIS A 187 -12.39 -16.36 -0.83
CA HIS A 187 -12.55 -16.21 -2.27
C HIS A 187 -12.77 -17.60 -2.82
#